data_AF-A0A5C3NVM7-F1
#
_entry.id   AF-A0A5C3NVM7-F1
#
_cell.length_a   1.000
_cell.length_b   1.000
_cell.length_c   1.000
_cell.angle_alpha   90.00
_cell.angle_beta   90.00
_cell.angle_gamma   90.00
#
_symmetry.space_group_name_H-M   'P 1'
#
loop_
_entity.id
_entity.type
_entity.pdbx_description
1 polymer ?
#
loop_
_entity_poly.entity_id
_entity_poly.type
_entity_poly.pdbx_seq_one_letter_code
_entity_poly.pdbx_strand_id
1 'polypeptide(L)'
;QVMLDAHVRSMVLLGTPFNASTPQPFTFGPQSKWAEITTEIRAQIPVMLQHRLTPPPRETYSLNRKLSGAFLLASRLNASVDCRTLWTKVVEGYRFG
;
A
#
# COMPACT_ATOMS: atom_id res chain seq x y z
N GLN A 1 7.52 -1.04 20.90
CA GLN A 1 7.54 -0.68 19.46
C GLN A 1 6.46 -1.35 18.62
N VAL A 2 5.71 -2.33 19.15
CA VAL A 2 4.65 -3.09 18.46
C VAL A 2 3.77 -2.31 17.45
N MET A 3 3.24 -1.14 17.83
CA MET A 3 2.43 -0.31 16.91
C MET A 3 3.24 0.16 15.68
N LEU A 4 4.45 0.66 15.92
CA LEU A 4 5.35 1.15 14.88
C LEU A 4 5.76 0.01 13.95
N ASP A 5 6.09 -1.15 14.51
CA ASP A 5 6.50 -2.33 13.73
C ASP A 5 5.36 -2.82 12.82
N ALA A 6 4.13 -2.87 13.35
CA ALA A 6 2.94 -3.21 12.57
C ALA A 6 2.65 -2.19 11.45
N HIS A 7 2.87 -0.90 11.74
CA HIS A 7 2.71 0.16 10.76
C HIS A 7 3.75 0.08 9.64
N VAL A 8 5.03 -0.02 9.99
CA VAL A 8 6.13 -0.14 9.03
C VAL A 8 5.96 -1.38 8.16
N ARG A 9 5.59 -2.53 8.77
CA ARG A 9 5.31 -3.76 8.02
C ARG A 9 4.20 -3.54 6.99
N SER A 10 3.12 -2.88 7.37
CA SER A 10 2.02 -2.55 6.45
C SER A 10 2.48 -1.68 5.29
N MET A 11 3.33 -0.68 5.55
CA MET A 11 3.86 0.23 4.53
C MET A 11 4.83 -0.47 3.56
N VAL A 12 5.70 -1.35 4.06
CA VAL A 12 6.61 -2.16 3.23
C VAL A 12 5.82 -3.08 2.31
N LEU A 13 4.80 -3.77 2.84
CA LEU A 13 3.91 -4.62 2.06
C LEU A 13 3.17 -3.83 0.98
N LEU A 14 2.63 -2.67 1.33
CA LEU A 14 1.94 -1.77 0.40
C LEU A 14 2.86 -1.30 -0.74
N GLY A 15 4.15 -1.13 -0.48
CA GLY A 15 5.17 -0.75 -1.45
C GLY A 15 5.55 -1.85 -2.45
N THR A 16 5.16 -3.10 -2.23
CA THR A 16 5.56 -4.25 -3.06
C THR A 16 5.38 -4.03 -4.57
N PRO A 17 4.23 -3.53 -5.08
CA PRO A 17 4.03 -3.36 -6.52
C PRO A 17 5.05 -2.43 -7.17
N PHE A 18 5.58 -1.45 -6.41
CA PHE A 18 6.51 -0.44 -6.89
C PHE A 18 7.99 -0.83 -6.73
N ASN A 19 8.26 -1.95 -6.06
CA ASN A 19 9.63 -2.40 -5.82
C ASN A 19 10.31 -2.77 -7.14
N ALA A 20 11.57 -2.37 -7.31
CA ALA A 20 12.38 -2.64 -8.49
C ALA A 20 12.52 -4.13 -8.83
N SER A 21 12.49 -5.02 -7.83
CA SER A 21 12.59 -6.46 -8.03
C SER A 21 11.26 -7.16 -8.27
N THR A 22 10.12 -6.45 -8.17
CA THR A 22 8.80 -7.05 -8.37
C THR A 22 8.50 -7.19 -9.85
N PRO A 23 8.19 -8.41 -10.34
CA PRO A 23 7.82 -8.64 -11.75
C PRO A 23 6.66 -7.76 -12.17
N GLN A 24 6.76 -7.20 -13.39
CA GLN A 24 5.74 -6.34 -13.98
C GLN A 24 5.19 -7.00 -15.27
N PRO A 25 3.93 -6.75 -15.65
CA PRO A 25 2.95 -5.93 -14.93
C PRO A 25 2.42 -6.62 -13.66
N PHE A 26 2.09 -5.84 -12.64
CA PHE A 26 1.60 -6.36 -11.38
C PHE A 26 0.07 -6.49 -11.40
N THR A 27 -0.44 -7.69 -11.11
CA THR A 27 -1.87 -8.01 -11.12
C THR A 27 -2.49 -7.80 -9.75
N PHE A 28 -3.60 -7.04 -9.71
CA PHE A 28 -4.30 -6.67 -8.47
C PHE A 28 -5.53 -7.53 -8.15
N GLY A 29 -5.97 -8.35 -9.08
CA GLY A 29 -7.25 -9.05 -8.95
C GLY A 29 -7.25 -10.21 -7.95
N PRO A 30 -8.39 -10.92 -7.91
CA PRO A 30 -8.56 -12.11 -7.08
C PRO A 30 -7.47 -13.17 -7.37
N GLN A 31 -7.07 -13.94 -6.35
CA GLN A 31 -6.03 -14.99 -6.42
C GLN A 31 -4.64 -14.50 -6.88
N SER A 32 -4.39 -13.19 -6.88
CA SER A 32 -3.07 -12.63 -7.14
C SER A 32 -2.25 -12.49 -5.86
N LYS A 33 -0.94 -12.27 -6.02
CA LYS A 33 -0.04 -11.87 -4.93
C LYS A 33 -0.55 -10.62 -4.19
N TRP A 34 -1.26 -9.72 -4.86
CA TRP A 34 -1.86 -8.56 -4.21
C TRP A 34 -2.93 -8.95 -3.18
N ALA A 35 -3.73 -9.98 -3.46
CA ALA A 35 -4.77 -10.44 -2.55
C ALA A 35 -4.16 -11.01 -1.25
N GLU A 36 -3.04 -11.73 -1.36
CA GLU A 36 -2.26 -12.22 -0.22
C GLU A 36 -1.67 -11.06 0.59
N ILE A 37 -0.99 -10.12 -0.07
CA ILE A 37 -0.42 -8.90 0.55
C ILE A 37 -1.51 -8.11 1.28
N THR A 38 -2.67 -7.92 0.65
CA THR A 38 -3.79 -7.19 1.26
C THR A 38 -4.29 -7.88 2.52
N THR A 39 -4.28 -9.21 2.55
CA THR A 39 -4.65 -10.00 3.73
C THR A 39 -3.65 -9.79 4.86
N GLU A 40 -2.34 -9.79 4.56
CA GLU A 40 -1.30 -9.50 5.54
C GLU A 40 -1.40 -8.07 6.10
N ILE A 41 -1.65 -7.07 5.25
CA ILE A 41 -1.86 -5.68 5.68
C ILE A 41 -3.07 -5.59 6.63
N ARG A 42 -4.18 -6.26 6.30
CA ARG A 42 -5.38 -6.28 7.15
C ARG A 42 -5.11 -6.88 8.53
N ALA A 43 -4.25 -7.90 8.61
CA ALA A 43 -3.86 -8.51 9.89
C ALA A 43 -3.09 -7.55 10.82
N GLN A 44 -2.45 -6.52 10.28
CA GLN A 44 -1.75 -5.50 11.10
C GLN A 44 -2.70 -4.44 11.69
N ILE A 45 -3.90 -4.27 11.11
CA ILE A 45 -4.84 -3.20 11.53
C ILE A 45 -5.24 -3.33 13.00
N PRO A 46 -5.66 -4.50 13.52
CA PRO A 46 -6.02 -4.64 14.93
C PRO A 46 -4.86 -4.28 15.86
N VAL A 47 -3.65 -4.69 15.53
CA VAL A 47 -2.42 -4.40 16.30
C VAL A 47 -2.19 -2.88 16.37
N MET A 48 -2.28 -2.19 15.22
CA MET A 48 -2.14 -0.73 15.20
C MET A 48 -3.24 -0.02 16.01
N LEU A 49 -4.48 -0.51 15.97
CA LEU A 49 -5.60 0.08 16.71
C LEU A 49 -5.50 -0.14 18.22
N GLN A 50 -5.00 -1.30 18.66
CA GLN A 50 -4.85 -1.63 20.07
C GLN A 50 -3.71 -0.86 20.74
N HIS A 51 -2.62 -0.60 20.00
CA HIS A 51 -1.40 -0.02 20.56
C HIS A 51 -1.17 1.46 20.20
N ARG A 52 -2.10 2.12 19.49
CA ARG A 52 -2.00 3.57 19.22
C ARG A 52 -2.29 4.37 20.49
N LEU A 53 -1.46 5.40 20.72
CA LEU A 53 -1.62 6.31 21.86
C LEU A 53 -2.62 7.44 21.58
N THR A 54 -2.70 7.88 20.32
CA THR A 54 -3.57 8.97 19.87
C THR A 54 -4.12 8.68 18.49
N PRO A 55 -5.29 9.24 18.13
CA PRO A 55 -5.81 9.13 16.78
C PRO A 55 -4.91 9.89 15.77
N PRO A 56 -4.68 9.36 14.56
CA PRO A 56 -3.93 10.06 13.53
C PRO A 56 -4.60 11.36 13.07
N PRO A 57 -3.83 12.30 12.51
CA PRO A 57 -4.37 13.51 11.89
C PRO A 57 -5.35 13.21 10.74
N ARG A 58 -6.30 14.12 10.52
CA ARG A 58 -7.31 13.99 9.43
C ARG A 58 -6.68 13.83 8.04
N GLU A 59 -5.56 14.48 7.79
CA GLU A 59 -4.83 14.44 6.51
C GLU A 59 -4.33 13.04 6.20
N THR A 60 -3.75 12.35 7.19
CA THR A 60 -3.28 10.96 7.07
C THR A 60 -4.43 10.02 6.69
N TYR A 61 -5.62 10.21 7.26
CA TYR A 61 -6.80 9.45 6.86
C TYR A 61 -7.23 9.73 5.42
N SER A 62 -7.18 10.99 4.99
CA SER A 62 -7.54 11.36 3.61
C SER A 62 -6.62 10.69 2.59
N LEU A 63 -5.31 10.71 2.84
CA LEU A 63 -4.31 10.09 1.99
C LEU A 63 -4.50 8.57 1.91
N ASN A 64 -4.62 7.90 3.07
CA ASN A 64 -4.82 6.45 3.11
C ASN A 64 -6.11 6.01 2.41
N ARG A 65 -7.20 6.80 2.52
CA ARG A 65 -8.45 6.49 1.81
C ARG A 65 -8.31 6.63 0.29
N LYS A 66 -7.60 7.65 -0.21
CA LYS A 66 -7.38 7.82 -1.65
C LYS A 66 -6.60 6.63 -2.23
N LEU A 67 -5.50 6.27 -1.58
CA LEU A 67 -4.65 5.16 -2.02
C LEU A 67 -5.38 3.80 -1.93
N SER A 68 -6.06 3.55 -0.80
CA SER A 68 -6.88 2.33 -0.64
C SER A 68 -7.97 2.24 -1.72
N GLY A 69 -8.61 3.36 -2.06
CA GLY A 69 -9.62 3.41 -3.11
C GLY A 69 -9.06 3.00 -4.48
N ALA A 70 -7.88 3.50 -4.85
CA ALA A 70 -7.24 3.14 -6.11
C ALA A 70 -6.92 1.64 -6.18
N PHE A 71 -6.33 1.07 -5.12
CA PHE A 71 -6.03 -0.37 -5.07
C PHE A 71 -7.28 -1.26 -5.04
N LEU A 72 -8.33 -0.84 -4.34
CA LEU A 72 -9.60 -1.59 -4.32
C LEU A 72 -10.25 -1.59 -5.70
N LEU A 73 -10.21 -0.48 -6.43
CA LEU A 73 -10.69 -0.41 -7.81
C LEU A 73 -9.85 -1.29 -8.74
N ALA A 74 -8.51 -1.22 -8.66
CA ALA A 74 -7.61 -2.06 -9.43
C ALA A 74 -7.88 -3.55 -9.18
N SER A 75 -8.13 -3.93 -7.92
CA SER A 75 -8.47 -5.31 -7.56
C SER A 75 -9.83 -5.73 -8.11
N ARG A 76 -10.86 -4.88 -8.00
CA ARG A 76 -12.20 -5.16 -8.53
C ARG A 76 -12.23 -5.34 -10.05
N LEU A 77 -11.37 -4.60 -10.77
CA LEU A 77 -11.25 -4.69 -12.22
C LEU A 77 -10.31 -5.79 -12.70
N ASN A 78 -9.69 -6.56 -11.78
CA ASN A 78 -8.61 -7.49 -12.09
C ASN A 78 -7.50 -6.84 -12.95
N ALA A 79 -7.16 -5.58 -12.63
CA ALA A 79 -6.23 -4.80 -13.41
C ALA A 79 -4.81 -5.35 -13.29
N SER A 80 -4.07 -5.31 -14.40
CA SER A 80 -2.63 -5.54 -14.44
C SER A 80 -1.95 -4.23 -14.82
N VAL A 81 -1.07 -3.72 -13.96
CA VAL A 81 -0.50 -2.38 -14.07
C VAL A 81 1.01 -2.45 -13.93
N ASP A 82 1.74 -1.80 -14.85
CA ASP A 82 3.17 -1.57 -14.70
C ASP A 82 3.41 -0.46 -13.67
N CYS A 83 3.50 -0.88 -12.41
CA CYS A 83 3.68 0.00 -11.27
C CYS A 83 5.10 0.58 -11.23
N ARG A 84 6.09 -0.11 -11.82
CA ARG A 84 7.47 0.39 -11.88
C ARG A 84 7.57 1.60 -12.79
N THR A 85 6.99 1.53 -13.98
CA THR A 85 6.94 2.67 -14.90
C THR A 85 6.18 3.85 -14.29
N LEU A 86 5.06 3.60 -13.61
CA LEU A 86 4.33 4.65 -12.88
C LEU A 86 5.20 5.30 -11.79
N TRP A 87 5.88 4.48 -10.98
CA TRP A 87 6.77 4.98 -9.93
C TRP A 87 7.84 5.90 -10.50
N THR A 88 8.60 5.40 -11.48
CA THR A 88 9.69 6.15 -12.12
C THR A 88 9.22 7.51 -12.65
N LYS A 89 8.11 7.54 -13.39
CA LYS A 89 7.53 8.78 -13.94
C LYS A 89 7.17 9.82 -12.87
N VAL A 90 6.72 9.36 -11.70
CA VAL A 90 6.33 10.27 -10.61
C VAL A 90 7.56 10.77 -9.85
N VAL A 91 8.54 9.90 -9.58
CA VAL A 91 9.69 10.24 -8.74
C VAL A 91 10.81 10.98 -9.47
N GLU A 92 11.02 10.75 -10.77
CA GLU A 92 12.11 11.39 -11.53
C GLU A 92 12.01 12.92 -11.54
N GLY A 93 10.79 13.47 -11.56
CA GLY A 93 10.55 14.91 -11.53
C GLY A 93 10.34 15.48 -10.12
N TYR A 94 10.26 14.65 -9.09
CA TYR A 94 9.92 15.10 -7.74
C TYR A 94 11.16 15.66 -7.03
N ARG A 95 11.10 16.94 -6.64
CA ARG A 95 12.10 17.58 -5.78
C ARG A 95 11.51 17.74 -4.38
N PHE A 96 12.10 17.05 -3.41
CA PHE A 96 11.77 17.24 -2.01
C PHE A 96 12.33 18.58 -1.52
N GLY A 97 11.49 19.41 -0.91
CA GLY A 97 11.80 20.74 -0.42
C GLY A 97 10.76 21.18 0.59
#